data_AF-A0A142DS42-F1
#
_entry.id   AF-A0A142DS42-F1
#
_cell.length_a   1.000
_cell.length_b   1.000
_cell.length_c   1.000
_cell.angle_alpha   90.00
_cell.angle_beta   90.00
_cell.angle_gamma   90.00
#
_symmetry.space_group_name_H-M   'P 1'
#
loop_
_entity.id
_entity.type
_entity.pdbx_description
1 polymer ?
#
loop_
_entity_poly.entity_id
_entity_poly.type
_entity_poly.pdbx_seq_one_letter_code
_entity_poly.pdbx_strand_id
1 'polypeptide(L)'
;LPAIILMFIAFPSLRLLYLMDEINTPSITLKSVGHQWYWSYEYSDFLNLEFDSYMIPTNELTNGFRLLDVDNRIVLPMNNQIRILLTATDVLHSWTVP
;
A
#
# COMPACT_ATOMS: atom_id res chain seq x y z
N LEU A 1 -3.05 7.76 39.33
CA LEU A 1 -3.94 8.22 38.23
C LEU A 1 -3.26 8.18 36.85
N PRO A 2 -2.07 8.79 36.62
CA PRO A 2 -1.44 8.79 35.28
C PRO A 2 -1.12 7.39 34.74
N ALA A 3 -0.57 6.51 35.58
CA ALA A 3 -0.26 5.14 35.21
C ALA A 3 -1.50 4.33 34.79
N ILE A 4 -2.65 4.58 35.43
CA ILE A 4 -3.91 3.91 35.10
C ILE A 4 -4.39 4.35 33.71
N ILE A 5 -4.31 5.65 33.41
CA ILE A 5 -4.67 6.19 32.09
C ILE A 5 -3.80 5.56 30.99
N LEU A 6 -2.48 5.49 31.20
CA LEU A 6 -1.57 4.83 30.25
C LEU A 6 -1.93 3.36 30.02
N MET A 7 -2.28 2.64 31.09
CA MET A 7 -2.70 1.25 30.99
C MET A 7 -3.97 1.08 30.13
N PHE A 8 -4.96 1.95 30.30
CA PHE A 8 -6.19 1.94 29.49
C PHE A 8 -5.94 2.25 28.01
N ILE A 9 -4.92 3.04 27.68
CA ILE A 9 -4.51 3.31 26.28
C ILE A 9 -3.71 2.12 25.72
N ALA A 10 -2.81 1.56 26.52
CA ALA A 10 -1.90 0.49 26.09
C ALA A 10 -2.66 -0.81 25.77
N PHE A 11 -3.65 -1.20 26.55
CA PHE A 11 -4.38 -2.45 26.31
C PHE A 11 -5.06 -2.56 24.92
N PRO A 12 -5.91 -1.61 24.49
CA PRO A 12 -6.50 -1.66 23.15
C PRO A 12 -5.43 -1.50 22.05
N SER A 13 -4.40 -0.67 22.27
CA SER A 13 -3.30 -0.47 21.32
C SER A 13 -2.52 -1.77 21.07
N LEU A 14 -2.09 -2.46 22.13
CA LEU A 14 -1.38 -3.73 22.04
C LEU A 14 -2.25 -4.82 21.40
N ARG A 15 -3.54 -4.90 21.76
CA ARG A 15 -4.45 -5.85 21.12
C ARG A 15 -4.53 -5.62 19.61
N LEU A 16 -4.66 -4.37 19.16
CA LEU A 16 -4.69 -4.05 17.73
C LEU A 16 -3.36 -4.40 17.04
N LEU A 17 -2.23 -4.09 17.69
CA LEU A 17 -0.91 -4.43 17.16
C LEU A 17 -0.77 -5.93 16.87
N TYR A 18 -1.19 -6.80 17.80
CA TYR A 18 -1.12 -8.24 17.59
C TYR A 18 -2.10 -8.73 16.52
N LEU A 19 -3.31 -8.17 16.43
CA LEU A 19 -4.27 -8.51 15.37
C LEU A 19 -3.78 -8.11 13.98
N MET A 20 -2.97 -7.05 13.87
CA MET A 20 -2.38 -6.62 12.59
C MET A 20 -1.24 -7.54 12.13
N ASP A 21 -0.54 -8.17 13.07
CA ASP A 21 0.58 -9.08 12.78
C ASP A 21 0.12 -10.52 12.47
N GLU A 22 -1.16 -10.85 12.68
CA GLU A 22 -1.70 -12.16 12.33
C GLU A 22 -1.57 -12.44 10.82
N ILE A 23 -0.69 -13.38 10.48
CA ILE A 23 -0.45 -13.81 9.10
C ILE A 23 -1.60 -14.71 8.65
N ASN A 24 -2.60 -14.11 8.05
CA ASN A 24 -3.63 -14.84 7.32
C ASN A 24 -3.09 -15.33 5.95
N THR A 25 -3.68 -16.36 5.36
CA THR A 25 -3.26 -16.90 4.05
C THR A 25 -3.73 -15.98 2.90
N PRO A 26 -2.85 -15.21 2.25
CA PRO A 26 -3.26 -14.31 1.19
C PRO A 26 -3.67 -15.08 -0.06
N SER A 27 -4.65 -14.56 -0.80
CA SER A 27 -5.06 -15.10 -2.10
C SER A 27 -4.26 -14.52 -3.26
N ILE A 28 -3.69 -13.32 -3.09
CA ILE A 28 -2.86 -12.63 -4.09
C ILE A 28 -1.69 -11.91 -3.42
N THR A 29 -0.55 -11.93 -4.09
CA THR A 29 0.66 -11.17 -3.76
C THR A 29 0.90 -10.09 -4.81
N LEU A 30 0.98 -8.83 -4.36
CA LEU A 30 1.39 -7.68 -5.15
C LEU A 30 2.73 -7.19 -4.64
N LYS A 31 3.71 -7.03 -5.53
CA LYS A 31 4.97 -6.38 -5.20
C LYS A 31 4.92 -4.93 -5.69
N SER A 32 5.17 -4.00 -4.77
CA SER A 32 5.20 -2.56 -4.99
C SER A 32 6.66 -2.09 -4.89
N VAL A 33 7.16 -1.52 -5.97
CA VAL A 33 8.54 -1.08 -6.11
C VAL A 33 8.57 0.45 -6.23
N GLY A 34 9.19 1.10 -5.25
CA GLY A 34 9.40 2.54 -5.26
C GLY A 34 10.57 2.93 -6.14
N HIS A 35 10.32 3.89 -7.02
CA HIS A 35 11.33 4.57 -7.82
C HIS A 35 11.26 6.07 -7.56
N GLN A 36 12.26 6.82 -8.01
CA GLN A 36 12.26 8.27 -7.93
C GLN A 36 11.08 8.87 -8.72
N TRP A 37 10.02 9.23 -7.97
CA TRP A 37 8.78 9.87 -8.39
C TRP A 37 7.76 9.02 -9.15
N TYR A 38 7.86 7.69 -9.07
CA TYR A 38 6.83 6.78 -9.58
C TYR A 38 6.88 5.42 -8.85
N TRP A 39 5.86 4.62 -9.08
CA TRP A 39 5.76 3.26 -8.54
C TRP A 39 5.64 2.25 -9.67
N SER A 40 6.29 1.11 -9.51
CA SER A 40 6.09 -0.05 -10.39
C SER A 40 5.42 -1.17 -9.60
N TYR A 41 4.48 -1.85 -10.25
CA TYR A 41 3.67 -2.90 -9.63
C TYR A 41 3.84 -4.20 -10.37
N GLU A 42 4.12 -5.29 -9.64
CA GLU A 42 4.32 -6.63 -10.17
C GLU A 42 3.34 -7.60 -9.51
N TYR A 43 2.51 -8.27 -10.31
CA TYR A 43 1.59 -9.31 -9.85
C TYR A 43 2.29 -10.66 -9.89
N SER A 44 3.04 -10.98 -8.84
CA SER A 44 3.95 -12.12 -8.81
C SER A 44 3.26 -13.50 -8.92
N ASP A 45 1.96 -13.59 -8.63
CA ASP A 45 1.19 -14.84 -8.74
C ASP A 45 0.64 -15.10 -10.16
N PHE A 46 0.76 -14.13 -11.07
CA PHE A 46 0.23 -14.20 -12.44
C PHE A 46 1.34 -14.05 -13.49
N LEU A 47 0.97 -14.26 -14.77
CA LEU A 47 1.85 -14.17 -15.95
C LEU A 47 2.54 -12.80 -16.07
N ASN A 48 3.76 -12.64 -15.50
CA ASN A 48 4.70 -11.53 -15.69
C ASN A 48 4.03 -10.16 -15.93
N LEU A 49 3.01 -9.84 -15.13
CA LEU A 49 2.27 -8.60 -15.29
C LEU A 49 2.94 -7.54 -14.43
N GLU A 50 3.66 -6.65 -15.10
CA GLU A 50 4.32 -5.51 -14.50
C GLU A 50 3.94 -4.23 -15.25
N PHE A 51 3.80 -3.13 -14.52
CA PHE A 51 3.60 -1.80 -15.10
C PHE A 51 4.06 -0.69 -14.17
N ASP A 52 4.37 0.46 -14.77
CA ASP A 52 4.69 1.69 -14.06
C ASP A 52 3.45 2.56 -13.90
N SER A 53 3.38 3.27 -12.77
CA SER A 53 2.30 4.15 -12.38
C SER A 53 2.87 5.54 -12.07
N TYR A 54 2.60 6.49 -12.96
CA TYR A 54 2.98 7.89 -12.86
C TYR A 54 1.79 8.77 -12.52
N MET A 55 2.06 9.86 -11.79
CA MET A 55 1.06 10.90 -11.56
C MET A 55 0.68 11.58 -12.88
N ILE A 56 -0.62 11.72 -13.14
CA ILE A 56 -1.11 12.41 -14.33
C ILE A 56 -0.79 13.91 -14.22
N PRO A 57 -0.10 14.51 -15.21
CA PRO A 57 0.13 15.95 -15.25
C PRO A 57 -1.17 16.76 -15.20
N THR A 58 -1.18 17.89 -14.47
CA THR A 58 -2.42 18.67 -14.26
C THR A 58 -3.02 19.24 -15.56
N ASN A 59 -2.20 19.47 -16.58
CA ASN A 59 -2.61 19.90 -17.92
C ASN A 59 -3.27 18.78 -18.76
N GLU A 60 -3.02 17.51 -18.42
CA GLU A 60 -3.59 16.33 -19.09
C GLU A 60 -4.82 15.79 -18.33
N LEU A 61 -5.09 16.33 -17.15
CA LEU A 61 -6.18 15.93 -16.29
C LEU A 61 -7.53 16.38 -16.89
N THR A 62 -8.35 15.43 -17.35
CA THR A 62 -9.67 15.72 -17.92
C THR A 62 -10.73 15.85 -16.82
N ASN A 63 -10.91 14.80 -16.01
CA ASN A 63 -11.85 14.72 -14.90
C ASN A 63 -11.25 13.85 -13.79
N GLY A 64 -10.47 14.45 -12.90
CA GLY A 64 -9.72 13.71 -11.89
C GLY A 64 -9.32 14.54 -10.68
N PHE A 65 -8.59 13.91 -9.77
CA PHE A 65 -8.04 14.54 -8.58
C PHE A 65 -6.60 14.99 -8.82
N ARG A 66 -6.38 16.31 -8.72
CA ARG A 66 -5.06 16.92 -8.87
C ARG A 66 -4.10 16.33 -7.83
N LEU A 67 -2.92 15.89 -8.28
CA LEU A 67 -1.85 15.26 -7.49
C LEU A 67 -2.17 13.87 -6.91
N LEU A 68 -3.29 13.26 -7.28
CA LEU A 68 -3.68 11.93 -6.76
C LEU A 68 -3.91 10.91 -7.87
N ASP A 69 -4.44 11.33 -9.01
CA ASP A 69 -4.66 10.41 -10.12
C ASP A 69 -3.35 10.01 -10.82
N VAL A 70 -3.32 8.73 -11.20
CA VAL A 70 -2.22 8.08 -11.90
C VAL A 70 -2.70 7.51 -13.24
N ASP A 71 -1.76 7.34 -14.18
CA ASP A 71 -2.01 6.79 -15.50
C ASP A 71 -2.46 5.31 -15.45
N ASN A 72 -1.76 4.49 -14.66
CA ASN A 72 -2.04 3.06 -14.46
C ASN A 72 -2.37 2.79 -12.99
N ARG A 73 -3.65 2.49 -12.72
CA ARG A 73 -4.10 2.17 -11.36
C ARG A 73 -3.83 0.70 -11.03
N ILE A 74 -3.45 0.43 -9.78
CA ILE A 74 -3.45 -0.93 -9.24
C ILE A 74 -4.90 -1.45 -9.23
N VAL A 75 -5.11 -2.65 -9.77
CA VAL A 75 -6.41 -3.32 -9.79
C VAL A 75 -6.33 -4.55 -8.91
N LEU A 76 -7.12 -4.57 -7.85
CA LEU A 76 -7.13 -5.64 -6.86
C LEU A 76 -8.56 -6.16 -6.66
N PRO A 77 -8.76 -7.47 -6.46
CA PRO A 77 -10.09 -8.00 -6.19
C PRO A 77 -10.58 -7.59 -4.80
N MET A 78 -11.83 -7.16 -4.73
CA MET A 78 -12.49 -6.86 -3.47
C MET A 78 -12.71 -8.14 -2.63
N ASN A 79 -12.83 -7.99 -1.31
CA ASN A 79 -13.13 -9.07 -0.34
C ASN A 79 -12.12 -10.23 -0.36
N ASN A 80 -10.88 -9.93 -0.74
CA ASN A 80 -9.78 -10.88 -0.76
C ASN A 80 -8.66 -10.38 0.14
N GLN A 81 -7.94 -11.32 0.75
CA GLN A 81 -6.75 -10.96 1.51
C GLN A 81 -5.56 -10.86 0.57
N ILE A 82 -4.95 -9.68 0.55
CA ILE A 82 -3.87 -9.36 -0.37
C ILE A 82 -2.59 -9.14 0.45
N ARG A 83 -1.51 -9.82 0.05
CA ARG A 83 -0.17 -9.55 0.57
C ARG A 83 0.49 -8.51 -0.31
N ILE A 84 0.97 -7.43 0.29
CA ILE A 84 1.78 -6.42 -0.41
C ILE A 84 3.22 -6.57 0.04
N LEU A 85 4.14 -6.74 -0.92
CA LEU A 85 5.58 -6.74 -0.70
C LEU A 85 6.15 -5.41 -1.15
N LEU A 86 6.76 -4.66 -0.23
CA LEU A 86 7.28 -3.33 -0.51
C LEU A 86 8.79 -3.37 -0.67
N THR A 87 9.31 -2.73 -1.70
CA THR A 87 10.76 -2.51 -1.89
C THR A 87 11.00 -1.22 -2.69
N ALA A 88 12.25 -0.86 -2.90
CA ALA A 88 12.66 0.27 -3.73
C ALA A 88 13.94 -0.07 -4.49
N THR A 89 14.12 0.51 -5.68
CA THR A 89 15.35 0.30 -6.47
C THR A 89 16.41 1.39 -6.25
N ASP A 90 16.03 2.54 -5.71
CA ASP A 90 16.92 3.69 -5.54
C ASP A 90 17.05 4.15 -4.09
N VAL A 91 16.19 5.06 -3.62
CA VAL A 91 16.21 5.68 -2.30
C VAL A 91 15.06 5.16 -1.44
N LEU A 92 14.95 5.66 -0.21
CA LEU A 92 13.85 5.31 0.67
C LEU A 92 12.54 5.90 0.15
N HIS A 93 11.52 5.03 0.05
CA HIS A 93 10.14 5.38 -0.24
C HIS A 93 9.21 4.71 0.77
N SER A 94 8.00 5.25 0.92
CA SER A 94 6.94 4.66 1.73
C SER A 94 5.68 4.53 0.89
N TRP A 95 5.17 3.32 0.77
CA TRP A 95 3.90 3.06 0.10
C TRP A 95 2.77 3.14 1.13
N THR A 96 1.77 3.99 0.87
CA THR A 96 0.69 4.27 1.82
C THR A 96 -0.62 4.45 1.07
N VAL A 97 -1.67 3.76 1.56
CA VAL A 97 -3.08 4.04 1.25
C VAL A 97 -3.77 4.24 2.61
N PRO A 98 -4.26 5.46 2.91
CA PRO A 98 -4.84 5.78 4.23
C PRO A 98 -6.09 4.98 4.58
#